data_AF-A0A124HWC1-F1
#
_entry.id   AF-A0A124HWC1-F1
#
_cell.length_a   1.000
_cell.length_b   1.000
_cell.length_c   1.000
_cell.angle_alpha   90.00
_cell.angle_beta   90.00
_cell.angle_gamma   90.00
#
_symmetry.space_group_name_H-M   'P 1'
#
loop_
_entity.id
_entity.type
_entity.pdbx_description
1 polymer ?
#
loop_
_entity_poly.entity_id
_entity_poly.type
_entity_poly.pdbx_seq_one_letter_code
_entity_poly.pdbx_strand_id
1 'polypeptide(L)'
;MAVVRFHLVSQLAPKDVLGVLTDFGPSRAQAWPTIDAEHFEVHDLGDTWAEVTEGTAAAWERARYDWEPAGDTVTVTTLDSKLFGAGGGWVFRMTPEGNGTRVDVELRRGPSTVKGRMLASLLPLASGSLRKSFAGPLQAK
;
A
#
# COMPACT_ATOMS: atom_id res chain seq x y z
N MET A 1 -9.53 15.99 3.93
CA MET A 1 -9.10 14.70 3.38
C MET A 1 -7.96 14.97 2.43
N ALA A 2 -6.79 14.36 2.65
CA ALA A 2 -5.63 14.49 1.78
C ALA A 2 -5.58 13.30 0.82
N VAL A 3 -5.22 13.56 -0.44
CA VAL A 3 -5.10 12.54 -1.49
C VAL A 3 -3.75 12.69 -2.16
N VAL A 4 -3.03 11.58 -2.30
CA VAL A 4 -1.80 11.50 -3.09
C VAL A 4 -2.03 10.48 -4.19
N ARG A 5 -1.65 10.84 -5.42
CA ARG A 5 -1.73 9.97 -6.58
C ARG A 5 -0.35 9.91 -7.22
N PHE A 6 0.07 8.72 -7.58
CA PHE A 6 1.25 8.50 -8.40
C PHE A 6 1.07 7.20 -9.18
N HIS A 7 1.96 6.94 -10.11
CA HIS A 7 2.00 5.66 -10.80
C HIS A 7 3.45 5.23 -11.02
N LEU A 8 3.61 3.95 -11.30
CA LEU A 8 4.85 3.33 -11.77
C LEU A 8 4.52 2.29 -12.83
N VAL A 9 5.53 1.94 -13.62
CA VAL A 9 5.41 0.89 -14.66
C VAL A 9 6.24 -0.30 -14.20
N SER A 10 5.57 -1.36 -13.78
CA SER A 10 6.16 -2.64 -13.42
C SER A 10 6.55 -3.43 -14.66
N GLN A 11 7.64 -4.19 -14.56
CA GLN A 11 8.00 -5.21 -15.55
C GLN A 11 7.15 -6.48 -15.44
N LEU A 12 6.40 -6.63 -14.35
CA LEU A 12 5.56 -7.79 -14.07
C LEU A 12 4.25 -7.73 -14.87
N ALA A 13 3.67 -8.91 -15.14
CA ALA A 13 2.30 -9.00 -15.63
C ALA A 13 1.30 -8.65 -14.50
N PRO A 14 0.05 -8.25 -14.81
CA PRO A 14 -0.89 -7.78 -13.80
C PRO A 14 -1.15 -8.79 -12.68
N LYS A 15 -1.26 -10.08 -13.03
CA LYS A 15 -1.43 -11.17 -12.06
C LYS A 15 -0.26 -11.29 -11.07
N ASP A 16 0.95 -10.99 -11.52
CA ASP A 16 2.16 -11.11 -10.71
C ASP A 16 2.31 -9.86 -9.82
N VAL A 17 1.88 -8.68 -10.30
CA VAL A 17 1.71 -7.48 -9.45
C VAL A 17 0.70 -7.73 -8.34
N LEU A 18 -0.46 -8.31 -8.67
CA LEU A 18 -1.49 -8.69 -7.69
C LEU A 18 -0.88 -9.61 -6.64
N GLY A 19 -0.19 -10.68 -7.06
CA GLY A 19 0.48 -11.62 -6.15
C GLY A 19 1.50 -10.94 -5.23
N VAL A 20 2.29 -9.98 -5.71
CA VAL A 20 3.23 -9.24 -4.87
C VAL A 20 2.50 -8.35 -3.85
N LEU A 21 1.41 -7.69 -4.24
CA LEU A 21 0.63 -6.84 -3.34
C LEU A 21 -0.06 -7.65 -2.24
N THR A 22 -0.50 -8.87 -2.53
CA THR A 22 -1.30 -9.72 -1.63
C THR A 22 -0.55 -10.90 -1.03
N ASP A 23 0.76 -11.01 -1.25
CA ASP A 23 1.62 -11.94 -0.54
C ASP A 23 1.93 -11.40 0.86
N PHE A 24 1.36 -12.04 1.88
CA PHE A 24 1.58 -11.77 3.30
C PHE A 24 2.45 -12.85 3.97
N GLY A 25 3.25 -13.56 3.19
CA GLY A 25 4.18 -14.57 3.68
C GLY A 25 5.37 -13.98 4.46
N PRO A 26 6.25 -14.85 4.99
CA PRO A 26 7.39 -14.44 5.82
C PRO A 26 8.40 -13.50 5.14
N SER A 27 8.40 -13.46 3.80
CA SER A 27 9.24 -12.56 3.00
C SER A 27 8.72 -11.13 2.92
N ARG A 28 7.49 -10.83 3.40
CA ARG A 28 6.88 -9.50 3.30
C ARG A 28 7.80 -8.39 3.78
N ALA A 29 8.30 -8.48 5.02
CA ALA A 29 9.18 -7.48 5.61
C ALA A 29 10.56 -7.37 4.92
N GLN A 30 10.98 -8.41 4.17
CA GLN A 30 12.23 -8.38 3.40
C GLN A 30 12.02 -7.74 2.02
N ALA A 31 10.85 -7.98 1.41
CA ALA A 31 10.50 -7.46 0.10
C ALA A 31 10.19 -5.96 0.14
N TRP A 32 9.59 -5.49 1.24
CA TRP A 32 9.09 -4.12 1.39
C TRP A 32 9.96 -3.27 2.32
N PRO A 33 10.69 -2.26 1.81
CA PRO A 33 11.64 -1.48 2.62
C PRO A 33 10.98 -0.57 3.67
N THR A 34 9.65 -0.47 3.65
CA THR A 34 8.86 0.32 4.61
C THR A 34 8.19 -0.55 5.67
N ILE A 35 8.48 -1.86 5.70
CA ILE A 35 7.90 -2.81 6.66
C ILE A 35 9.03 -3.43 7.48
N ASP A 36 9.07 -3.11 8.78
CA ASP A 36 9.98 -3.75 9.73
C ASP A 36 9.36 -5.05 10.23
N ALA A 37 10.16 -6.09 10.43
CA ALA A 37 9.67 -7.39 10.90
C ALA A 37 8.96 -7.31 12.27
N GLU A 38 9.37 -6.39 13.14
CA GLU A 38 8.74 -6.15 14.45
C GLU A 38 7.36 -5.48 14.36
N HIS A 39 7.04 -4.88 13.20
CA HIS A 39 5.78 -4.18 12.95
C HIS A 39 4.99 -4.83 11.81
N PHE A 40 5.28 -6.10 11.53
CA PHE A 40 4.52 -6.93 10.61
C PHE A 40 3.78 -8.03 11.38
N GLU A 41 2.46 -7.99 11.34
CA GLU A 41 1.59 -8.96 11.97
C GLU A 41 0.42 -9.27 11.03
N VAL A 42 0.17 -10.55 10.77
CA VAL A 42 -1.03 -11.00 10.06
C VAL A 42 -2.07 -11.37 11.11
N HIS A 43 -3.15 -10.60 11.18
CA HIS A 43 -4.25 -10.85 12.13
C HIS A 43 -5.15 -11.96 11.62
N ASP A 44 -5.49 -11.91 10.33
CA ASP A 44 -6.35 -12.89 9.68
C ASP A 44 -6.14 -12.85 8.15
N LEU A 45 -6.42 -13.97 7.48
CA LEU A 45 -6.17 -14.16 6.06
C LEU A 45 -7.24 -15.05 5.42
N GLY A 46 -7.85 -14.57 4.35
CA GLY A 46 -8.78 -15.32 3.51
C GLY A 46 -8.36 -15.32 2.04
N ASP A 47 -9.17 -15.97 1.19
CA ASP A 47 -8.84 -16.16 -0.23
C ASP A 47 -8.71 -14.86 -1.03
N THR A 48 -9.47 -13.84 -0.64
CA THR A 48 -9.61 -12.57 -1.36
C THR A 48 -9.40 -11.36 -0.47
N TRP A 49 -8.84 -11.58 0.72
CA TRP A 49 -8.67 -10.54 1.71
C TRP A 49 -7.62 -10.88 2.76
N ALA A 50 -7.07 -9.86 3.42
CA ALA A 50 -6.21 -10.01 4.58
C ALA A 50 -6.46 -8.88 5.57
N GLU A 51 -6.15 -9.11 6.84
CA GLU A 51 -5.99 -8.04 7.80
C GLU A 51 -4.59 -8.11 8.41
N VAL A 52 -3.84 -7.03 8.26
CA VAL A 52 -2.43 -6.98 8.67
C VAL A 52 -2.11 -5.67 9.36
N THR A 53 -1.18 -5.71 10.31
CA THR A 53 -0.38 -4.55 10.70
C THR A 53 0.92 -4.58 9.91
N GLU A 54 1.27 -3.48 9.26
CA GLU A 54 2.54 -3.31 8.56
C GLU A 54 3.06 -1.88 8.71
N GLY A 55 4.37 -1.71 8.52
CA GLY A 55 5.03 -0.41 8.56
C GLY A 55 6.26 -0.42 9.46
N THR A 56 6.55 0.71 10.09
CA THR A 56 7.70 0.87 10.98
C THR A 56 7.26 1.35 12.36
N ALA A 57 8.18 1.35 13.32
CA ALA A 57 7.94 1.96 14.63
C ALA A 57 7.46 3.42 14.51
N ALA A 58 7.89 4.17 13.49
CA ALA A 58 7.50 5.56 13.29
C ALA A 58 6.13 5.71 12.61
N ALA A 59 5.70 4.74 11.80
CA ALA A 59 4.58 4.91 10.87
C ALA A 59 3.89 3.59 10.50
N TRP A 60 3.48 2.79 11.49
CA TRP A 60 2.68 1.58 11.25
C TRP A 60 1.21 1.89 10.96
N GLU A 61 0.57 0.96 10.25
CA GLU A 61 -0.85 0.95 9.90
C GLU A 61 -1.40 -0.47 10.04
N ARG A 62 -2.53 -0.62 10.73
CA ARG A 62 -3.38 -1.82 10.67
C ARG A 62 -4.41 -1.60 9.58
N ALA A 63 -4.44 -2.49 8.60
CA ALA A 63 -5.29 -2.34 7.44
C ALA A 63 -5.96 -3.64 7.01
N ARG A 64 -7.12 -3.44 6.40
CA ARG A 64 -7.91 -4.45 5.72
C ARG A 64 -7.60 -4.40 4.23
N TYR A 65 -7.08 -5.48 3.68
CA TYR A 65 -6.89 -5.67 2.25
C TYR A 65 -8.07 -6.45 1.67
N ASP A 66 -8.56 -6.04 0.51
CA ASP A 66 -9.56 -6.74 -0.29
C ASP A 66 -9.16 -6.71 -1.77
N TRP A 67 -9.29 -7.84 -2.46
CA TRP A 67 -8.97 -7.98 -3.89
C TRP A 67 -9.88 -9.02 -4.56
N GLU A 68 -9.81 -9.15 -5.89
CA GLU A 68 -10.40 -10.26 -6.62
C GLU A 68 -9.29 -11.07 -7.30
N PRO A 69 -9.32 -12.42 -7.30
CA PRO A 69 -8.22 -13.24 -7.84
C PRO A 69 -7.87 -12.97 -9.32
N ALA A 70 -8.86 -12.55 -10.12
CA ALA A 70 -8.68 -12.14 -11.51
C ALA A 70 -8.92 -10.63 -11.71
N GLY A 71 -8.97 -9.87 -10.62
CA GLY A 71 -9.24 -8.44 -10.62
C GLY A 71 -8.02 -7.60 -10.99
N ASP A 72 -8.28 -6.34 -11.29
CA ASP A 72 -7.28 -5.32 -11.61
C ASP A 72 -7.01 -4.36 -10.44
N THR A 73 -7.63 -4.60 -9.28
CA THR A 73 -7.65 -3.63 -8.18
C THR A 73 -7.42 -4.31 -6.83
N VAL A 74 -6.54 -3.72 -6.01
CA VAL A 74 -6.40 -4.03 -4.58
C VAL A 74 -6.82 -2.79 -3.78
N THR A 75 -7.79 -2.98 -2.89
CA THR A 75 -8.24 -1.92 -1.98
C THR A 75 -7.71 -2.21 -0.58
N VAL A 76 -7.17 -1.18 0.06
CA VAL A 76 -6.64 -1.24 1.41
C VAL A 76 -7.38 -0.21 2.24
N THR A 77 -8.12 -0.65 3.26
CA THR A 77 -8.83 0.22 4.18
C THR A 77 -8.05 0.32 5.48
N THR A 78 -7.71 1.55 5.89
CA THR A 78 -7.03 1.80 7.16
C THR A 78 -7.98 1.57 8.34
N LEU A 79 -7.71 0.54 9.14
CA LEU A 79 -8.45 0.28 10.39
C LEU A 79 -7.87 1.08 11.54
N ASP A 80 -6.54 1.23 11.58
CA ASP A 80 -5.84 2.11 12.51
C ASP A 80 -4.47 2.53 11.94
N SER A 81 -3.95 3.68 12.35
CA SER A 81 -2.60 4.09 11.98
C SER A 81 -1.98 5.02 13.01
N LYS A 82 -0.68 4.88 13.23
CA LYS A 82 0.06 5.69 14.21
C LYS A 82 0.00 7.20 13.92
N LEU A 83 0.02 7.58 12.65
CA LEU A 83 0.11 8.99 12.23
C LEU A 83 -1.24 9.64 11.96
N PHE A 84 -2.23 8.89 11.46
CA PHE A 84 -3.47 9.45 10.94
C PHE A 84 -4.74 8.88 11.59
N GLY A 85 -4.62 7.84 12.43
CA GLY A 85 -5.75 7.07 12.94
C GLY A 85 -6.45 6.26 11.85
N ALA A 86 -7.66 5.80 12.15
CA ALA A 86 -8.52 5.06 11.22
C ALA A 86 -9.04 5.92 10.04
N GLY A 87 -9.34 5.25 8.94
CA GLY A 87 -10.02 5.82 7.77
C GLY A 87 -9.11 6.24 6.63
N GLY A 88 -9.67 6.19 5.41
CA GLY A 88 -8.90 6.30 4.18
C GLY A 88 -8.23 4.96 3.84
N GLY A 89 -7.01 5.01 3.32
CA GLY A 89 -6.23 3.85 2.93
C GLY A 89 -5.64 3.98 1.54
N TRP A 90 -5.49 2.86 0.84
CA TRP A 90 -4.83 2.77 -0.45
C TRP A 90 -5.71 2.11 -1.49
N VAL A 91 -5.53 2.51 -2.74
CA VAL A 91 -6.08 1.80 -3.90
C VAL A 91 -4.94 1.62 -4.90
N PHE A 92 -4.73 0.37 -5.31
CA PHE A 92 -3.80 -0.01 -6.36
C PHE A 92 -4.60 -0.49 -7.55
N ARG A 93 -4.40 0.13 -8.71
CA ARG A 93 -5.03 -0.31 -9.96
C ARG A 93 -3.98 -0.72 -10.97
N MET A 94 -4.14 -1.90 -11.53
CA MET A 94 -3.20 -2.59 -12.40
C MET A 94 -3.74 -2.59 -13.83
N THR A 95 -3.11 -1.84 -14.74
CA THR A 95 -3.49 -1.78 -16.15
C THR A 95 -2.36 -2.38 -17.00
N PRO A 96 -2.64 -3.37 -17.88
CA PRO A 96 -1.63 -3.87 -18.81
C PRO A 96 -0.99 -2.74 -19.64
N GLU A 97 0.34 -2.70 -19.72
CA GLU A 97 1.08 -1.69 -20.49
C GLU A 97 2.28 -2.33 -21.20
N GLY A 98 2.11 -2.63 -22.50
CA GLY A 98 3.09 -3.36 -23.29
C GLY A 98 3.35 -4.76 -22.70
N ASN A 99 4.62 -5.05 -22.40
CA ASN A 99 5.01 -6.32 -21.77
C ASN A 99 4.97 -6.27 -20.23
N GLY A 100 4.47 -5.18 -19.63
CA GLY A 100 4.43 -4.99 -18.19
C GLY A 100 3.07 -4.45 -17.72
N THR A 101 3.07 -3.79 -16.57
CA THR A 101 1.85 -3.29 -15.92
C THR A 101 2.05 -1.88 -15.40
N ARG A 102 1.17 -0.97 -15.80
CA ARG A 102 1.02 0.32 -15.14
C ARG A 102 0.27 0.10 -13.82
N VAL A 103 0.88 0.54 -12.71
CA VAL A 103 0.25 0.50 -11.38
C VAL A 103 -0.04 1.93 -10.95
N ASP A 104 -1.33 2.30 -10.98
CA ASP A 104 -1.81 3.56 -10.41
C ASP A 104 -2.06 3.38 -8.92
N VAL A 105 -1.47 4.25 -8.10
CA VAL A 105 -1.56 4.21 -6.64
C VAL A 105 -2.24 5.48 -6.14
N GLU A 106 -3.28 5.30 -5.35
CA GLU A 106 -3.98 6.37 -4.67
C GLU A 106 -3.94 6.16 -3.16
N LEU A 107 -3.40 7.13 -2.44
CA LEU A 107 -3.43 7.20 -0.98
C LEU A 107 -4.47 8.22 -0.54
N ARG A 108 -5.38 7.82 0.35
CA ARG A 108 -6.34 8.70 1.00
C ARG A 108 -6.06 8.74 2.50
N ARG A 109 -5.94 9.93 3.07
CA ARG A 109 -5.82 10.12 4.53
C ARG A 109 -6.88 11.09 5.03
N GLY A 110 -7.59 10.69 6.09
CA GLY A 110 -8.66 11.46 6.72
C GLY A 110 -8.42 11.71 8.21
N PRO A 111 -7.33 12.38 8.61
CA PRO A 111 -7.00 12.50 10.03
C PRO A 111 -8.02 13.31 10.81
N SER A 112 -8.42 12.80 11.97
CA SER A 112 -9.31 13.48 12.91
C SER A 112 -8.57 14.49 13.79
N THR A 113 -7.28 14.28 14.06
CA THR A 113 -6.45 15.10 14.98
C THR A 113 -5.76 16.28 14.29
N VAL A 114 -5.46 17.34 15.05
CA VAL A 114 -4.76 18.54 14.55
C VAL A 114 -3.36 18.20 14.02
N LYS A 115 -2.59 17.36 14.75
CA LYS A 115 -1.27 16.89 14.32
C LYS A 115 -1.37 16.08 13.00
N GLY A 116 -2.35 15.18 12.91
CA GLY A 116 -2.58 14.40 11.69
C GLY A 116 -2.95 15.29 10.49
N ARG A 117 -3.78 16.32 10.70
CA ARG A 117 -4.12 17.30 9.64
C ARG A 117 -2.89 18.06 9.12
N MET A 118 -1.98 18.45 10.02
CA MET A 118 -0.72 19.11 9.64
C MET A 118 0.20 18.16 8.86
N LEU A 119 0.31 16.90 9.26
CA LEU A 119 1.07 15.90 8.48
C LEU A 119 0.42 15.66 7.11
N ALA A 120 -0.91 15.60 7.07
CA ALA A 120 -1.65 15.34 5.84
C ALA A 120 -1.54 16.46 4.81
N SER A 121 -1.30 17.71 5.21
CA SER A 121 -1.06 18.81 4.27
C SER A 121 0.28 18.69 3.54
N LEU A 122 1.24 17.95 4.10
CA LEU A 122 2.57 17.71 3.50
C LEU A 122 2.60 16.49 2.58
N LEU A 123 1.61 15.59 2.68
CA LEU A 123 1.56 14.34 1.92
C LEU A 123 1.69 14.48 0.39
N PRO A 124 1.13 15.52 -0.28
CA PRO A 124 1.32 15.68 -1.73
C PRO A 124 2.79 15.75 -2.17
N LEU A 125 3.67 16.25 -1.30
CA LEU A 125 5.12 16.34 -1.55
C LEU A 125 5.83 14.99 -1.42
N ALA A 126 5.20 13.99 -0.79
CA ALA A 126 5.78 12.68 -0.54
C ALA A 126 5.65 11.70 -1.72
N SER A 127 4.94 12.08 -2.79
CA SER A 127 4.65 11.20 -3.95
C SER A 127 5.90 10.54 -4.56
N GLY A 128 7.01 11.28 -4.67
CA GLY A 128 8.28 10.73 -5.18
C GLY A 128 8.93 9.70 -4.25
N SER A 129 8.91 9.95 -2.93
CA SER A 129 9.42 9.02 -1.93
C SER A 129 8.57 7.75 -1.86
N LEU A 130 7.23 7.92 -1.88
CA LEU A 130 6.29 6.80 -1.96
C LEU A 130 6.55 6.00 -3.23
N ARG A 131 6.58 6.62 -4.41
CA ARG A 131 6.89 5.91 -5.66
C ARG A 131 8.18 5.09 -5.56
N LYS A 132 9.22 5.63 -4.92
CA LYS A 132 10.49 4.92 -4.71
C LYS A 132 10.34 3.71 -3.79
N SER A 133 9.54 3.77 -2.72
CA SER A 133 9.34 2.63 -1.82
C SER A 133 8.60 1.46 -2.49
N PHE A 134 7.72 1.73 -3.45
CA PHE A 134 7.03 0.69 -4.24
C PHE A 134 7.86 0.16 -5.42
N ALA A 135 8.88 0.89 -5.87
CA ALA A 135 9.62 0.56 -7.10
C ALA A 135 10.36 -0.77 -7.04
N GLY A 136 11.03 -1.08 -5.92
CA GLY A 136 11.74 -2.34 -5.72
C GLY A 136 10.79 -3.55 -5.68
N PRO A 137 9.83 -3.60 -4.73
CA PRO A 137 8.87 -4.70 -4.63
C PRO A 137 8.13 -4.97 -5.94
N LEU A 138 7.69 -3.91 -6.63
CA LEU A 138 6.92 -4.03 -7.87
C LEU A 138 7.79 -4.07 -9.14
N GLN A 139 9.12 -4.21 -9.01
CA GLN A 139 10.05 -4.28 -10.15
C GLN A 139 9.81 -3.19 -11.20
N ALA A 140 9.67 -1.95 -10.74
CA ALA A 140 9.43 -0.80 -11.60
C ALA A 140 10.62 -0.53 -12.53
N LYS A 141 10.34 -0.03 -13.74
CA LYS A 141 11.32 0.47 -14.70
C LYS A 141 11.81 1.88 -14.34
#